data_AF-A0A9P7Y118-F1
#
_entry.id   AF-A0A9P7Y118-F1
#
_cell.length_a   1.000
_cell.length_b   1.000
_cell.length_c   1.000
_cell.angle_alpha   90.00
_cell.angle_beta   90.00
_cell.angle_gamma   90.00
#
_symmetry.space_group_name_H-M   'P 1'
#
loop_
_entity.id
_entity.type
_entity.pdbx_description
1 polymer ?
#
loop_
_entity_poly.entity_id
_entity_poly.type
_entity_poly.pdbx_seq_one_letter_code
_entity_poly.pdbx_strand_id
1 'polypeptide(L)'
;MNRVPVWAVLDYTGHKVIQRELLLVKVSILGPEHVLAQMKSRRASLPSATDLRSIQQQQRAQWSSGDVNEVEDQIEIMSPSSALRQTHDHLGALTELTDLFKGKVVDVSSDCLSLELSAKPDRVDAFLKLLQPFGILEAARSGMMAMPRSVVLDRFENVDELEVEDVGSGVDASMLPPG
;
A
#
# COMPACT_ATOMS: atom_id res chain seq x y z
N MET A 1 -9.03 27.32 21.35
CA MET A 1 -9.17 26.75 19.98
C MET A 1 -10.51 26.06 19.90
N ASN A 2 -11.41 26.56 19.05
CA ASN A 2 -12.79 26.12 18.93
C ASN A 2 -12.84 24.74 18.27
N ARG A 3 -13.20 23.67 19.00
CA ARG A 3 -13.31 22.31 18.45
C ARG A 3 -14.60 22.20 17.63
N VAL A 4 -14.50 21.57 16.47
CA VAL A 4 -15.63 21.25 15.58
C VAL A 4 -16.67 20.42 16.35
N PRO A 5 -17.99 20.63 16.14
CA PRO A 5 -19.01 19.85 16.82
C PRO A 5 -18.92 18.38 16.40
N VAL A 6 -18.68 17.52 17.39
CA VAL A 6 -18.82 16.06 17.29
C VAL A 6 -20.23 15.72 17.73
N TRP A 7 -20.99 15.05 16.86
CA TRP A 7 -22.36 14.62 17.19
C TRP A 7 -22.37 13.32 17.99
N ALA A 8 -21.59 12.33 17.56
CA ALA A 8 -21.41 11.05 18.24
C ALA A 8 -20.09 10.40 17.81
N VAL A 9 -19.54 9.55 18.67
CA VAL A 9 -18.43 8.64 18.34
C VAL A 9 -18.95 7.23 18.56
N LEU A 10 -19.00 6.44 17.49
CA LEU A 10 -19.51 5.06 17.53
C LEU A 10 -18.33 4.10 17.59
N ASP A 11 -18.42 3.09 18.46
CA ASP A 11 -17.47 1.99 18.51
C ASP A 11 -17.95 0.85 17.61
N TYR A 12 -17.13 0.47 16.62
CA TYR A 12 -17.41 -0.62 15.71
C TYR A 12 -16.57 -1.88 15.95
N THR A 13 -15.79 -1.93 17.04
CA THR A 13 -14.83 -3.01 17.32
C THR A 13 -15.49 -4.40 17.37
N GLY A 14 -16.69 -4.51 17.95
CA GLY A 14 -17.45 -5.78 18.03
C GLY A 14 -18.43 -6.02 16.88
N HIS A 15 -18.53 -5.10 15.92
CA HIS A 15 -19.59 -5.15 14.90
C HIS A 15 -19.09 -5.70 13.56
N LYS A 16 -19.97 -6.42 12.86
CA LYS A 16 -19.72 -6.83 11.48
C LYS A 16 -19.68 -5.59 10.57
N VAL A 17 -18.49 -5.12 10.23
CA VAL A 17 -18.31 -3.97 9.33
C VAL A 17 -17.85 -4.37 7.91
N ILE A 18 -18.18 -3.53 6.93
CA ILE A 18 -17.54 -3.47 5.62
C ILE A 18 -16.36 -2.52 5.76
N GLN A 19 -15.15 -3.06 5.65
CA GLN A 19 -13.92 -2.27 5.58
C GLN A 19 -13.49 -2.08 4.13
N ARG A 20 -13.15 -0.84 3.79
CA ARG A 20 -12.60 -0.49 2.48
C ARG A 20 -11.45 0.51 2.62
N GLU A 21 -10.50 0.33 1.73
CA GLU A 21 -9.36 1.21 1.54
C GLU A 21 -9.09 1.29 0.04
N LEU A 22 -8.71 2.48 -0.41
CA LEU A 22 -8.37 2.76 -1.80
C LEU A 22 -6.86 2.89 -1.94
N LEU A 23 -6.30 2.23 -2.94
CA LEU A 23 -4.90 2.33 -3.32
C LEU A 23 -4.81 2.79 -4.78
N LEU A 24 -3.99 3.81 -5.03
CA LEU A 24 -3.46 4.15 -6.34
C LEU A 24 -1.95 3.92 -6.31
N VAL A 25 -1.44 3.13 -7.23
CA VAL A 25 -0.02 2.76 -7.25
C VAL A 25 0.53 2.81 -8.68
N LYS A 26 1.70 3.42 -8.81
CA LYS A 26 2.45 3.51 -10.06
C LYS A 26 3.62 2.54 -9.99
N VAL A 27 3.70 1.63 -10.95
CA VAL A 27 4.64 0.50 -10.97
C VAL A 27 5.46 0.56 -12.25
N SER A 28 6.75 0.26 -12.17
CA SER A 28 7.62 0.16 -13.35
C SER A 28 7.29 -1.10 -14.16
N ILE A 29 7.31 -0.98 -15.49
CA ILE A 29 7.26 -2.14 -16.41
C ILE A 29 8.64 -2.48 -16.98
N LEU A 30 9.65 -1.64 -16.72
CA LEU A 30 11.03 -1.85 -17.16
C LEU A 30 11.78 -2.89 -16.32
N GLY A 31 11.19 -3.39 -15.22
CA GLY A 31 11.87 -4.30 -14.30
C GLY A 31 12.73 -3.60 -13.23
N PRO A 32 13.15 -4.34 -12.18
CA PRO A 32 13.86 -3.79 -11.03
C PRO A 32 15.27 -3.25 -11.34
N GLU A 33 15.95 -3.82 -12.34
CA GLU A 33 17.29 -3.40 -12.78
C GLU A 33 17.31 -1.94 -13.27
N HIS A 34 16.27 -1.55 -14.01
CA HIS A 34 16.12 -0.19 -14.52
C HIS A 34 15.67 0.79 -13.42
N VAL A 35 14.85 0.33 -12.47
CA VAL A 35 14.44 1.13 -11.30
C VAL A 35 15.63 1.47 -10.41
N LEU A 36 16.52 0.50 -10.13
CA LEU A 36 17.74 0.73 -9.36
C LEU A 36 18.67 1.72 -10.05
N ALA A 37 18.82 1.64 -11.37
CA ALA A 37 19.60 2.60 -12.15
C ALA A 37 19.03 4.02 -12.02
N GLN A 38 17.71 4.20 -12.20
CA GLN A 38 17.06 5.50 -12.03
C GLN A 38 17.14 6.02 -10.60
N MET A 39 16.98 5.16 -9.58
CA MET A 39 17.12 5.53 -8.18
C MET A 39 18.55 5.90 -7.81
N LYS A 40 19.56 5.18 -8.33
CA LYS A 40 20.99 5.53 -8.17
C LYS A 40 21.27 6.90 -8.78
N SER A 41 20.80 7.19 -10.00
CA SER A 41 20.94 8.51 -10.63
C SER A 41 20.22 9.62 -9.87
N ARG A 42 18.99 9.38 -9.36
CA ARG A 42 18.27 10.35 -8.52
C ARG A 42 18.97 10.57 -7.18
N ARG A 43 19.52 9.51 -6.57
CA ARG A 43 20.23 9.60 -5.29
C ARG A 43 21.62 10.22 -5.42
N ALA A 44 22.31 10.04 -6.54
CA ALA A 44 23.56 10.72 -6.86
C ALA A 44 23.39 12.24 -7.03
N SER A 45 22.16 12.72 -7.29
CA SER A 45 21.84 14.14 -7.39
C SER A 45 21.45 14.80 -6.05
N LEU A 46 21.26 14.00 -4.99
CA LEU A 46 21.05 14.52 -3.64
C LEU A 46 22.42 14.69 -2.98
N PRO A 47 22.80 15.90 -2.51
CA PRO A 47 24.03 16.06 -1.77
C PRO A 47 23.92 15.22 -0.49
N SER A 48 24.78 14.22 -0.36
CA SER A 48 24.83 13.41 0.85
C SER A 48 25.23 14.31 2.02
N ALA A 49 24.69 14.07 3.21
CA ALA A 49 25.16 14.76 4.42
C ALA A 49 26.67 14.54 4.69
N THR A 50 27.28 13.56 4.01
CA THR A 50 28.71 13.28 4.00
C THR A 50 29.52 14.25 3.12
N ASP A 51 28.90 14.92 2.15
CA ASP A 51 29.57 15.81 1.19
C ASP A 51 30.08 17.12 1.82
N LEU A 52 29.57 17.49 3.00
CA LEU A 52 30.11 18.60 3.79
C LEU A 52 31.36 18.23 4.59
N ARG A 53 31.60 16.94 4.88
CA ARG A 53 32.79 16.46 5.61
C ARG A 53 33.93 16.08 4.68
N SER A 54 33.64 15.67 3.45
CA SER A 54 34.65 15.24 2.47
C SER A 54 35.49 16.40 1.92
N ILE A 55 34.93 17.61 1.80
CA ILE A 55 35.70 18.81 1.38
C ILE A 55 36.84 19.12 2.37
N GLN A 56 36.68 18.79 3.66
CA GLN A 56 37.68 19.02 4.70
C GLN A 56 38.59 17.80 4.95
N GLN A 57 38.14 16.59 4.57
CA GLN A 57 38.88 15.34 4.78
C GLN A 57 39.72 14.90 3.56
N GLN A 58 39.44 15.44 2.36
CA GLN A 58 40.28 15.25 1.16
C GLN A 58 41.71 15.81 1.32
N GLN A 59 41.98 16.66 2.31
CA GLN A 59 43.33 17.08 2.65
C GLN A 59 44.08 16.12 3.60
N ARG A 60 43.42 15.09 4.17
CA ARG A 60 44.01 14.30 5.28
C ARG A 60 44.26 12.82 5.01
N ALA A 61 43.75 12.24 3.93
CA ALA A 61 43.92 10.81 3.67
C ALA A 61 44.38 10.53 2.25
N GLN A 62 45.53 11.12 1.92
CA GLN A 62 46.49 10.61 0.93
C GLN A 62 47.12 9.26 1.37
N TRP A 63 46.69 8.68 2.49
CA TRP A 63 47.25 7.45 3.06
C TRP A 63 46.16 6.58 3.70
N SER A 64 45.73 5.54 2.98
CA SER A 64 45.61 4.16 3.49
C SER A 64 45.07 3.26 2.39
N SER A 65 45.97 2.46 1.83
CA SER A 65 45.69 1.34 0.93
C SER A 65 44.76 0.31 1.57
N GLY A 66 43.99 -0.42 0.75
CA GLY A 66 43.49 -1.75 1.09
C GLY A 66 41.99 -1.96 0.89
N ASP A 67 41.66 -2.77 -0.13
CA ASP A 67 40.42 -3.52 -0.38
C ASP A 67 39.07 -2.85 -0.15
N VAL A 68 38.43 -2.48 -1.25
CA VAL A 68 36.96 -2.48 -1.34
C VAL A 68 36.59 -3.19 -2.64
N ASN A 69 35.99 -4.37 -2.53
CA ASN A 69 35.42 -5.12 -3.65
C ASN A 69 34.39 -4.24 -4.38
N GLU A 70 34.79 -3.70 -5.54
CA GLU A 70 33.88 -3.21 -6.54
C GLU A 70 33.23 -4.43 -7.21
N VAL A 71 32.08 -4.83 -6.66
CA VAL A 71 31.11 -5.60 -7.43
C VAL A 71 30.57 -4.64 -8.48
N GLU A 72 31.30 -4.50 -9.60
CA GLU A 72 30.78 -3.87 -10.81
C GLU A 72 29.57 -4.68 -11.26
N ASP A 73 28.38 -4.15 -10.96
CA ASP A 73 27.10 -4.62 -11.49
C ASP A 73 27.24 -4.73 -13.02
N GLN A 74 27.45 -5.96 -13.52
CA GLN A 74 27.37 -6.27 -14.94
C GLN A 74 25.90 -6.10 -15.35
N ILE A 75 25.51 -4.87 -15.69
CA ILE A 75 24.24 -4.61 -16.36
C ILE A 75 24.37 -5.27 -17.73
N GLU A 76 23.85 -6.49 -17.88
CA GLU A 76 23.72 -7.14 -19.18
C GLU A 76 22.96 -6.18 -20.10
N ILE A 77 23.66 -5.65 -21.11
CA ILE A 77 23.06 -4.76 -22.10
C ILE A 77 22.14 -5.62 -22.97
N MET A 78 20.87 -5.70 -22.56
CA MET A 78 19.85 -6.40 -23.33
C MET A 78 19.70 -5.75 -24.71
N SER A 79 19.52 -6.57 -25.74
CA SER A 79 19.13 -6.03 -27.05
C SER A 79 17.80 -5.27 -26.93
N PRO A 80 17.58 -4.17 -27.68
CA PRO A 80 16.34 -3.39 -27.59
C PRO A 80 15.07 -4.23 -27.78
N SER A 81 15.12 -5.22 -28.67
CA SER A 81 14.01 -6.14 -28.92
C SER A 81 13.73 -7.08 -27.74
N SER A 82 14.76 -7.45 -26.96
CA SER A 82 14.60 -8.27 -25.76
C SER A 82 13.98 -7.47 -24.62
N ALA A 83 14.45 -6.24 -24.41
CA ALA A 83 13.88 -5.34 -23.42
C ALA A 83 12.40 -5.07 -23.70
N LEU A 84 12.04 -4.84 -24.98
CA LEU A 84 10.64 -4.60 -25.37
C LEU A 84 9.73 -5.81 -25.12
N ARG A 85 10.24 -7.04 -25.31
CA ARG A 85 9.48 -8.25 -24.94
C ARG A 85 9.27 -8.35 -23.44
N GLN A 86 10.32 -8.13 -22.66
CA GLN A 86 10.24 -8.18 -21.20
C GLN A 86 9.26 -7.12 -20.65
N THR A 87 9.25 -5.91 -21.19
CA THR A 87 8.28 -4.89 -20.78
C THR A 87 6.84 -5.30 -21.09
N HIS A 88 6.62 -5.95 -22.24
CA HIS A 88 5.32 -6.49 -22.59
C HIS A 88 4.89 -7.62 -21.64
N ASP A 89 5.81 -8.52 -21.29
CA ASP A 89 5.54 -9.61 -20.34
C ASP A 89 5.20 -9.06 -18.94
N HIS A 90 5.95 -8.06 -18.46
CA HIS A 90 5.64 -7.39 -17.19
C HIS A 90 4.29 -6.67 -17.21
N LEU A 91 3.95 -5.98 -18.31
CA LEU A 91 2.66 -5.33 -18.47
C LEU A 91 1.52 -6.35 -18.41
N GLY A 92 1.66 -7.48 -19.11
CA GLY A 92 0.70 -8.59 -19.06
C GLY A 92 0.52 -9.12 -17.65
N ALA A 93 1.62 -9.45 -16.97
CA ALA A 93 1.59 -9.97 -15.60
C ALA A 93 0.92 -9.00 -14.61
N LEU A 94 1.24 -7.70 -14.69
CA LEU A 94 0.62 -6.69 -13.82
C LEU A 94 -0.88 -6.50 -14.09
N THR A 95 -1.29 -6.61 -15.36
CA THR A 95 -2.70 -6.53 -15.74
C THR A 95 -3.49 -7.72 -15.18
N GLU A 96 -2.99 -8.94 -15.37
CA GLU A 96 -3.61 -10.16 -14.83
C GLU A 96 -3.69 -10.14 -13.30
N LEU A 97 -2.62 -9.70 -12.63
CA LEU A 97 -2.56 -9.56 -11.18
C LEU A 97 -3.60 -8.54 -10.68
N THR A 98 -3.73 -7.41 -11.38
CA THR A 98 -4.75 -6.39 -11.09
C THR A 98 -6.16 -6.96 -11.23
N ASP A 99 -6.43 -7.72 -12.29
CA ASP A 99 -7.74 -8.36 -12.53
C ASP A 99 -8.08 -9.42 -11.48
N LEU A 100 -7.08 -10.20 -11.01
CA LEU A 100 -7.24 -11.16 -9.92
C LEU A 100 -7.63 -10.47 -8.61
N PHE A 101 -7.08 -9.30 -8.35
CA PHE A 101 -7.41 -8.48 -7.18
C PHE A 101 -8.70 -7.67 -7.34
N LYS A 102 -9.34 -7.71 -8.53
CA LYS A 102 -10.50 -6.88 -8.89
C LYS A 102 -10.19 -5.38 -8.82
N GLY A 103 -8.94 -5.02 -9.14
CA GLY A 103 -8.51 -3.65 -9.35
C GLY A 103 -8.81 -3.17 -10.77
N LYS A 104 -8.22 -2.04 -11.14
CA LYS A 104 -8.31 -1.45 -12.48
C LYS A 104 -6.96 -0.89 -12.89
N VAL A 105 -6.62 -1.04 -14.16
CA VAL A 105 -5.54 -0.26 -14.79
C VAL A 105 -6.12 1.11 -15.15
N VAL A 106 -5.55 2.18 -14.59
CA VAL A 106 -6.06 3.55 -14.79
C VAL A 106 -5.25 4.36 -15.80
N ASP A 107 -3.97 4.04 -15.96
CA ASP A 107 -3.06 4.71 -16.91
C ASP A 107 -1.92 3.78 -17.32
N VAL A 108 -1.45 3.90 -18.56
CA VAL A 108 -0.39 3.08 -19.15
C VAL A 108 0.59 4.00 -19.89
N SER A 109 1.87 3.93 -19.50
CA SER A 109 2.98 4.63 -20.15
C SER A 109 3.97 3.64 -20.77
N SER A 110 4.98 4.15 -21.47
CA SER A 110 6.06 3.35 -22.06
C SER A 110 6.97 2.67 -21.03
N ASP A 111 7.01 3.20 -19.81
CA ASP A 111 7.95 2.84 -18.74
C ASP A 111 7.27 2.43 -17.43
N CYS A 112 5.98 2.74 -17.28
CA CYS A 112 5.24 2.48 -16.05
C CYS A 112 3.74 2.27 -16.29
N LEU A 113 3.08 1.73 -15.26
CA LEU A 113 1.66 1.40 -15.21
C LEU A 113 1.05 1.96 -13.93
N SER A 114 -0.10 2.60 -14.02
CA SER A 114 -0.85 3.06 -12.85
C SER A 114 -2.06 2.16 -12.60
N LEU A 115 -2.18 1.69 -11.36
CA LEU A 115 -3.16 0.71 -10.92
C LEU A 115 -4.00 1.27 -9.77
N GLU A 116 -5.29 0.95 -9.77
CA GLU A 116 -6.25 1.26 -8.72
C GLU A 116 -6.77 -0.02 -8.08
N LEU A 117 -6.86 -0.05 -6.75
CA LEU A 117 -7.48 -1.14 -6.00
C LEU A 117 -8.35 -0.60 -4.87
N SER A 118 -9.58 -1.11 -4.74
CA SER A 118 -10.43 -0.90 -3.57
C SER A 118 -10.71 -2.23 -2.87
N ALA A 119 -10.14 -2.44 -1.69
CA ALA A 119 -10.23 -3.70 -0.97
C ALA A 119 -10.19 -3.51 0.55
N LYS A 120 -10.21 -4.61 1.31
CA LYS A 120 -9.90 -4.57 2.75
C LYS A 120 -8.41 -4.29 2.94
N PRO A 121 -7.98 -3.66 4.06
CA PRO A 121 -6.57 -3.31 4.29
C PRO A 121 -5.60 -4.47 4.05
N ASP A 122 -5.86 -5.64 4.63
CA ASP A 122 -5.00 -6.83 4.46
C ASP A 122 -4.82 -7.25 3.00
N ARG A 123 -5.88 -7.09 2.18
CA ARG A 123 -5.84 -7.41 0.75
C ARG A 123 -5.09 -6.35 -0.05
N VAL A 124 -5.17 -5.08 0.35
CA VAL A 124 -4.34 -4.00 -0.21
C VAL A 124 -2.87 -4.26 0.11
N ASP A 125 -2.55 -4.66 1.34
CA ASP A 125 -1.18 -5.01 1.76
C ASP A 125 -0.62 -6.21 0.99
N ALA A 126 -1.44 -7.25 0.77
CA ALA A 126 -1.05 -8.38 -0.06
C ALA A 126 -0.77 -7.95 -1.51
N PHE A 127 -1.60 -7.08 -2.09
CA PHE A 127 -1.40 -6.56 -3.44
C PHE A 127 -0.09 -5.79 -3.56
N LEU A 128 0.19 -4.87 -2.63
CA LEU A 128 1.44 -4.12 -2.59
C LEU A 128 2.67 -5.03 -2.51
N LYS A 129 2.63 -6.08 -1.68
CA LYS A 129 3.73 -7.05 -1.57
C LYS A 129 4.02 -7.77 -2.89
N LEU A 130 2.98 -8.11 -3.66
CA LEU A 130 3.16 -8.75 -4.96
C LEU A 130 3.66 -7.79 -6.05
N LEU A 131 3.42 -6.48 -5.90
CA LEU A 131 3.93 -5.46 -6.80
C LEU A 131 5.38 -5.05 -6.52
N GLN A 132 5.90 -5.31 -5.31
CA GLN A 132 7.27 -4.96 -4.91
C GLN A 132 8.36 -5.40 -5.92
N PRO A 133 8.36 -6.63 -6.46
CA PRO A 133 9.41 -7.10 -7.37
C PRO A 133 9.47 -6.34 -8.70
N PHE A 134 8.35 -5.79 -9.17
CA PHE A 134 8.30 -5.00 -10.40
C PHE A 134 8.89 -3.59 -10.20
N GLY A 135 8.94 -3.13 -8.95
CA GLY A 135 9.41 -1.80 -8.59
C GLY A 135 8.26 -0.79 -8.53
N ILE A 136 7.83 -0.48 -7.31
CA ILE A 136 6.84 0.58 -7.05
C ILE A 136 7.54 1.93 -7.14
N LEU A 137 7.06 2.78 -8.04
CA LEU A 137 7.58 4.13 -8.25
C LEU A 137 6.92 5.10 -7.26
N GLU A 138 5.60 5.03 -7.16
CA GLU A 138 4.78 5.91 -6.32
C GLU A 138 3.56 5.14 -5.80
N ALA A 139 3.10 5.45 -4.58
CA ALA A 139 1.88 4.88 -4.02
C ALA A 139 1.13 5.91 -3.18
N ALA A 140 -0.18 5.99 -3.39
CA ALA A 140 -1.11 6.78 -2.60
C ALA A 140 -2.19 5.85 -2.03
N ARG A 141 -2.27 5.80 -0.70
CA ARG A 141 -3.18 4.92 0.05
C ARG A 141 -4.11 5.78 0.89
N SER A 142 -5.41 5.51 0.82
CA SER A 142 -6.40 6.18 1.68
C SER A 142 -6.31 5.67 3.12
N GLY A 143 -7.04 6.29 4.05
CA GLY A 143 -7.32 5.65 5.33
C GLY A 143 -8.35 4.51 5.18
N MET A 144 -8.46 3.69 6.22
CA MET A 144 -9.52 2.68 6.32
C MET A 144 -10.88 3.37 6.55
N MET A 145 -11.83 3.05 5.68
CA MET A 145 -13.25 3.38 5.84
C MET A 145 -13.99 2.16 6.38
N ALA A 146 -14.91 2.37 7.31
CA ALA A 146 -15.73 1.31 7.88
C ALA A 146 -17.21 1.69 7.86
N MET A 147 -18.06 0.75 7.45
CA MET A 147 -19.51 0.90 7.50
C MET A 147 -20.13 -0.35 8.14
N PRO A 148 -21.02 -0.22 9.14
CA PRO A 148 -21.70 -1.37 9.73
C PRO A 148 -22.52 -2.09 8.65
N ARG A 149 -22.48 -3.43 8.68
CA ARG A 149 -23.32 -4.24 7.80
C ARG A 149 -24.75 -4.23 8.32
N SER A 150 -25.69 -4.12 7.40
CA SER A 150 -27.09 -4.44 7.69
C SER A 150 -27.19 -5.92 8.04
N VAL A 151 -27.93 -6.23 9.10
CA VAL A 151 -28.36 -7.60 9.40
C VAL A 151 -29.39 -7.99 8.34
N VAL A 152 -29.13 -9.07 7.62
CA VAL A 152 -30.17 -9.72 6.82
C VAL A 152 -30.90 -10.61 7.81
N LEU A 153 -32.05 -10.13 8.30
CA LEU A 153 -33.01 -11.01 8.94
C LEU A 153 -33.75 -11.69 7.79
N ASP A 154 -33.66 -13.02 7.69
CA ASP A 154 -34.60 -13.72 6.83
C ASP A 154 -35.99 -13.44 7.39
N ARG A 155 -36.88 -12.88 6.56
CA ARG A 155 -38.23 -12.49 7.00
C ARG A 155 -39.08 -13.71 7.36
N PHE A 156 -38.55 -14.92 7.11
CA PHE A 156 -39.20 -16.20 7.31
C PHE A 156 -38.39 -17.17 8.18
N GLU A 157 -37.30 -16.75 8.83
CA GLU A 157 -36.68 -17.56 9.88
C GLU A 157 -37.63 -17.64 11.07
N ASN A 158 -37.92 -18.87 11.51
CA ASN A 158 -38.95 -19.23 12.49
C ASN A 158 -38.90 -18.35 13.75
N VAL A 159 -40.04 -17.76 14.09
CA VAL A 159 -40.26 -16.99 15.33
C VAL A 159 -40.16 -17.89 16.59
N ASP A 160 -40.02 -19.20 16.42
CA ASP A 160 -40.10 -20.21 17.49
C ASP A 160 -38.76 -20.58 18.14
N GLU A 161 -37.61 -20.07 17.67
CA GLU A 161 -36.28 -20.35 18.23
C GLU A 161 -35.50 -19.10 18.70
N LEU A 162 -36.20 -17.99 18.97
CA LEU A 162 -35.61 -16.95 19.80
C LEU A 162 -35.61 -17.43 21.26
N GLU A 163 -34.60 -18.24 21.62
CA GLU A 163 -34.12 -18.26 22.99
C GLU A 163 -33.72 -16.83 23.32
N VAL A 164 -34.59 -16.16 24.08
CA VAL A 164 -34.21 -14.96 24.80
C VAL A 164 -33.10 -15.41 25.73
N GLU A 165 -31.84 -15.23 25.33
CA GLU A 165 -30.77 -15.16 26.31
C GLU A 165 -31.20 -14.03 27.25
N ASP A 166 -31.69 -14.43 28.43
CA ASP A 166 -31.92 -13.57 29.56
C ASP A 166 -30.58 -12.93 29.88
N VAL A 167 -30.29 -11.79 29.25
CA VAL A 167 -29.22 -10.88 29.66
C VAL A 167 -29.68 -10.25 30.96
N GLY A 168 -29.70 -11.07 32.01
CA GLY A 168 -29.74 -10.62 33.38
C GLY A 168 -28.47 -9.82 33.67
N SER A 169 -28.53 -8.51 33.46
CA SER A 169 -27.78 -7.57 34.28
C SER A 169 -28.58 -6.29 34.41
N GLY A 170 -28.86 -5.93 35.67
CA GLY A 170 -29.85 -4.93 36.05
C GLY A 170 -29.65 -3.57 35.43
N VAL A 171 -30.70 -3.10 34.75
CA VAL A 171 -30.90 -1.67 34.53
C VAL A 171 -31.70 -1.17 35.73
N ASP A 172 -31.02 -0.53 36.69
CA ASP A 172 -31.67 0.10 37.83
C ASP A 172 -32.53 1.27 37.34
N ALA A 173 -33.84 1.17 37.55
CA ALA A 173 -34.84 2.16 37.16
C ALA A 173 -34.65 3.53 37.84
N SER A 174 -33.74 3.64 38.83
CA SER A 174 -33.35 4.90 39.46
C SER A 174 -32.48 5.82 38.57
N MET A 175 -31.92 5.29 37.47
CA MET A 175 -31.04 6.06 36.57
C MET A 175 -31.75 6.73 35.38
N LEU A 176 -33.08 6.66 35.31
CA LEU A 176 -33.84 7.40 34.32
C LEU A 176 -34.05 8.84 34.80
N PRO A 177 -33.72 9.88 33.99
CA PRO A 177 -34.01 11.25 34.36
C PRO A 177 -35.53 11.44 34.45
N PRO A 178 -36.05 12.06 35.53
CA PRO A 178 -37.47 12.36 35.60
C PRO A 178 -37.85 13.37 34.52
N GLY A 179 -39.03 13.16 33.94
CA GLY A 179 -39.64 14.06 32.95
C GLY A 179 -40.02 15.43 33.51
#